data_AF-A0A2N1KPH6-F1
#
_entry.id   AF-A0A2N1KPH6-F1
#
_cell.length_a   1.000
_cell.length_b   1.000
_cell.length_c   1.000
_cell.angle_alpha   90.00
_cell.angle_beta   90.00
_cell.angle_gamma   90.00
#
_symmetry.space_group_name_H-M   'P 1'
#
loop_
_entity.id
_entity.type
_entity.pdbx_description
1 polymer ?
#
loop_
_entity_poly.entity_id
_entity_poly.type
_entity_poly.pdbx_seq_one_letter_code
_entity_poly.pdbx_strand_id
1 'polypeptide(L)'
;MYLPFLRSKQFELLALRDLIHLPLESQKISPIIEPVKKDIKGIETAIGSLYKNKINLQLIVNPENGDIKKDNKIIFDLIDKLKSNGIGNITPTYIISKDTDFINFKKSIKTYGHENTGYSIIRLNPTSNSEELKNIVNSTNIIYNIIQVNHIFSLRRGYPSDKLAFLNDPFIKQKKNGDYKDFEDEFFSNDYLHYKSEGFYGFSDYLTIGAEFIEGGMLPYAVVIHLTYVDKNTKDIRIKHFLSDSNYDTSDTGGKFYEALEKLIHFVNTEHIYNTIAIQQFKEYYTKGTFPGLGVIKKLSIMHHIELIQSLL
;
A
#
# COMPACT_ATOMS: atom_id res chain seq x y z
N MET A 1 1.42 11.93 7.56
CA MET A 1 1.78 10.50 7.60
C MET A 1 1.06 9.81 6.46
N TYR A 2 1.77 9.02 5.67
CA TYR A 2 1.22 8.19 4.62
C TYR A 2 1.42 6.71 4.98
N LEU A 3 0.35 5.94 4.83
CA LEU A 3 0.29 4.53 5.20
C LEU A 3 0.02 3.66 3.97
N PRO A 4 1.00 3.38 3.08
CA PRO A 4 0.74 2.60 1.87
C PRO A 4 0.24 1.20 2.23
N PHE A 5 -0.86 0.75 1.63
CA PHE A 5 -1.43 -0.57 1.87
C PHE A 5 -0.88 -1.59 0.87
N LEU A 6 -0.16 -2.60 1.37
CA LEU A 6 0.38 -3.69 0.57
C LEU A 6 -0.17 -5.03 1.03
N ARG A 7 -0.51 -5.88 0.07
CA ARG A 7 -0.75 -7.30 0.33
C ARG A 7 0.56 -7.99 0.08
N SER A 8 1.09 -8.68 1.08
CA SER A 8 2.42 -9.35 1.16
C SER A 8 2.81 -10.35 0.03
N LYS A 9 2.41 -10.10 -1.21
CA LYS A 9 2.91 -10.74 -2.43
C LYS A 9 4.39 -10.39 -2.62
N GLN A 10 5.08 -11.27 -3.32
CA GLN A 10 6.53 -11.22 -3.50
C GLN A 10 7.04 -9.84 -3.94
N PHE A 11 6.51 -9.27 -5.03
CA PHE A 11 7.00 -8.00 -5.57
C PHE A 11 6.60 -6.77 -4.74
N GLU A 12 5.54 -6.86 -3.92
CA GLU A 12 5.17 -5.81 -2.96
C GLU A 12 6.15 -5.80 -1.77
N LEU A 13 6.50 -6.98 -1.24
CA LEU A 13 7.52 -7.11 -0.21
C LEU A 13 8.92 -6.74 -0.71
N LEU A 14 9.26 -7.08 -1.96
CA LEU A 14 10.51 -6.65 -2.58
C LEU A 14 10.55 -5.13 -2.76
N ALA A 15 9.43 -4.48 -3.11
CA ALA A 15 9.38 -3.02 -3.18
C ALA A 15 9.74 -2.39 -1.82
N LEU A 16 9.14 -2.86 -0.72
CA LEU A 16 9.48 -2.36 0.63
C LEU A 16 10.94 -2.61 1.01
N ARG A 17 11.51 -3.75 0.60
CA ARG A 17 12.91 -4.11 0.87
C ARG A 17 13.91 -3.33 0.03
N ASP A 18 13.54 -2.90 -1.17
CA ASP A 18 14.44 -2.10 -2.01
C ASP A 18 14.28 -0.61 -1.71
N LEU A 19 13.09 -0.18 -1.26
CA LEU A 19 12.82 1.20 -0.83
C LEU A 19 13.64 1.63 0.38
N ILE A 20 14.12 0.70 1.22
CA ILE A 20 14.99 1.07 2.34
C ILE A 20 16.36 1.62 1.92
N HIS A 21 16.71 1.52 0.63
CA HIS A 21 17.88 2.24 0.10
C HIS A 21 17.62 3.75 -0.10
N LEU A 22 16.36 4.18 0.01
CA LEU A 22 16.00 5.59 0.17
C LEU A 22 16.14 6.01 1.63
N PRO A 23 16.34 7.31 1.90
CA PRO A 23 16.12 7.87 3.22
C PRO A 23 14.61 7.88 3.50
N LEU A 24 14.02 6.71 3.76
CA LEU A 24 12.64 6.62 4.21
C LEU A 24 12.53 7.38 5.54
N GLU A 25 11.60 8.31 5.60
CA GLU A 25 11.41 9.16 6.77
C GLU A 25 10.35 8.52 7.67
N SER A 26 10.77 8.06 8.85
CA SER A 26 9.88 7.40 9.82
C SER A 26 8.71 8.25 10.32
N GLN A 27 8.77 9.57 10.11
CA GLN A 27 7.69 10.52 10.43
C GLN A 27 6.70 10.72 9.27
N LYS A 28 7.04 10.25 8.07
CA LYS A 28 6.22 10.40 6.87
C LYS A 28 5.61 9.10 6.40
N ILE A 29 6.29 7.96 6.58
CA ILE A 29 5.87 6.66 6.04
C ILE A 29 5.70 5.62 7.14
N SER A 30 4.56 4.92 7.10
CA SER A 30 4.25 3.78 7.96
C SER A 30 3.42 2.76 7.19
N PRO A 31 4.04 1.75 6.52
CA PRO A 31 3.32 0.84 5.63
C PRO A 31 2.34 -0.08 6.36
N ILE A 32 1.23 -0.40 5.70
CA ILE A 32 0.29 -1.45 6.12
C ILE A 32 0.57 -2.71 5.30
N ILE A 33 0.77 -3.84 5.98
CA ILE A 33 1.05 -5.12 5.35
C ILE A 33 -0.07 -6.11 5.71
N GLU A 34 -0.78 -6.60 4.71
CA GLU A 34 -1.74 -7.73 4.82
C GLU A 34 -1.05 -9.05 4.48
N PRO A 35 -0.88 -9.98 5.44
CA PRO A 35 -0.40 -11.34 5.19
C PRO A 35 -1.40 -12.13 4.32
N VAL A 36 -1.04 -12.50 3.09
CA VAL A 36 -1.93 -13.22 2.17
C VAL A 36 -1.38 -14.59 1.74
N LYS A 37 -0.15 -14.94 2.13
CA LYS A 37 0.52 -16.21 1.81
C LYS A 37 1.05 -16.88 3.06
N LYS A 38 0.85 -18.20 3.20
CA LYS A 38 1.32 -19.00 4.36
C LYS A 38 2.83 -18.93 4.59
N ASP A 39 3.61 -18.73 3.53
CA ASP A 39 5.04 -18.47 3.67
C ASP A 39 5.30 -17.03 4.17
N ILE A 40 5.56 -16.93 5.47
CA ILE A 40 5.81 -15.66 6.17
C ILE A 40 7.27 -15.21 6.11
N LYS A 41 8.21 -15.99 5.53
CA LYS A 41 9.64 -15.61 5.49
C LYS A 41 9.89 -14.30 4.74
N GLY A 42 9.14 -14.08 3.67
CA GLY A 42 9.19 -12.82 2.91
C GLY A 42 8.80 -11.62 3.76
N ILE A 43 7.73 -11.78 4.57
CA ILE A 43 7.24 -10.76 5.50
C ILE A 43 8.27 -10.51 6.59
N GLU A 44 8.81 -11.56 7.22
CA GLU A 44 9.86 -11.47 8.23
C GLU A 44 11.08 -10.67 7.72
N THR A 45 11.52 -10.96 6.50
CA THR A 45 12.65 -10.26 5.86
C THR A 45 12.34 -8.78 5.59
N ALA A 46 11.11 -8.47 5.13
CA ALA A 46 10.68 -7.10 4.89
C ALA A 46 10.59 -6.30 6.20
N ILE A 47 9.98 -6.87 7.24
CA ILE A 47 9.89 -6.25 8.57
C ILE A 47 11.29 -5.96 9.13
N GLY A 48 12.21 -6.93 9.07
CA GLY A 48 13.59 -6.73 9.53
C GLY A 48 14.33 -5.63 8.76
N SER A 49 14.04 -5.48 7.46
CA SER A 49 14.62 -4.40 6.62
C SER A 49 14.09 -3.02 7.03
N LEU A 50 12.78 -2.91 7.26
CA LEU A 50 12.14 -1.68 7.75
C LEU A 50 12.61 -1.31 9.16
N TYR A 51 12.79 -2.30 10.05
CA TYR A 51 13.29 -2.11 11.41
C TYR A 51 14.68 -1.46 11.43
N LYS A 52 15.61 -1.96 10.60
CA LYS A 52 16.97 -1.41 10.47
C LYS A 52 16.97 0.07 10.05
N ASN A 53 15.92 0.51 9.35
CA ASN A 53 15.74 1.87 8.88
C ASN A 53 14.77 2.68 9.76
N LYS A 54 14.45 2.18 10.95
CA LYS A 54 13.58 2.83 11.95
C LYS A 54 12.17 3.14 11.42
N ILE A 55 11.71 2.37 10.43
CA ILE A 55 10.36 2.49 9.87
C ILE A 55 9.41 1.58 10.64
N ASN A 56 8.40 2.18 11.26
CA ASN A 56 7.29 1.46 11.87
C ASN A 56 6.31 0.99 10.79
N LEU A 57 5.61 -0.11 11.06
CA LEU A 57 4.62 -0.67 10.13
C LEU A 57 3.41 -1.24 10.87
N GLN A 58 2.33 -1.37 10.13
CA GLN A 58 1.05 -1.92 10.54
C GLN A 58 0.96 -3.33 9.98
N LEU A 59 1.00 -4.35 10.83
CA LEU A 59 0.82 -5.74 10.38
C LEU A 59 -0.60 -6.18 10.65
N ILE A 60 -1.35 -6.49 9.60
CA ILE A 60 -2.73 -6.97 9.75
C ILE A 60 -2.70 -8.38 10.36
N VAL A 61 -3.41 -8.55 11.47
CA VAL A 61 -3.44 -9.82 12.22
C VAL A 61 -4.66 -10.69 11.93
N ASN A 62 -5.62 -10.17 11.18
CA ASN A 62 -6.83 -10.86 10.73
C ASN A 62 -7.10 -10.59 9.24
N PRO A 63 -6.24 -11.08 8.33
CA PRO A 63 -6.35 -10.80 6.91
C PRO A 63 -7.68 -11.29 6.34
N GLU A 64 -8.23 -10.53 5.39
CA GLU A 64 -9.49 -10.85 4.72
C GLU A 64 -9.28 -11.71 3.46
N ASN A 65 -8.03 -11.75 2.98
CA ASN A 65 -7.64 -12.32 1.69
C ASN A 65 -6.53 -13.39 1.81
N GLY A 66 -6.41 -14.21 0.77
CA GLY A 66 -5.31 -15.17 0.60
C GLY A 66 -5.35 -16.41 1.49
N ASP A 67 -4.23 -17.13 1.52
CA ASP A 67 -4.09 -18.46 2.14
C ASP A 67 -4.14 -18.44 3.68
N ILE A 68 -3.95 -17.26 4.29
CA ILE A 68 -3.97 -17.01 5.74
C ILE A 68 -5.32 -16.42 6.18
N LYS A 69 -6.33 -16.34 5.29
CA LYS A 69 -7.63 -15.75 5.63
C LYS A 69 -8.18 -16.28 6.97
N LYS A 70 -8.29 -15.40 7.96
CA LYS A 70 -8.71 -15.69 9.36
C LYS A 70 -7.80 -16.63 10.17
N ASP A 71 -6.63 -17.01 9.69
CA ASP A 71 -5.62 -17.72 10.48
C ASP A 71 -4.70 -16.72 11.20
N ASN A 72 -5.20 -16.23 12.33
CA ASN A 72 -4.52 -15.19 13.08
C ASN A 72 -3.28 -15.72 13.85
N LYS A 73 -3.22 -17.03 14.13
CA LYS A 73 -2.22 -17.60 15.03
C LYS A 73 -0.82 -17.49 14.42
N ILE A 74 -0.67 -17.83 13.14
CA ILE A 74 0.60 -17.73 12.42
C ILE A 74 1.18 -16.30 12.51
N ILE A 75 0.32 -15.29 12.46
CA ILE A 75 0.72 -13.89 12.48
C ILE A 75 1.12 -13.44 13.89
N PHE A 76 0.39 -13.84 14.92
CA PHE A 76 0.77 -13.55 16.31
C PHE A 76 2.08 -14.27 16.68
N ASP A 77 2.25 -15.53 16.30
CA ASP A 77 3.50 -16.29 16.52
C ASP A 77 4.70 -15.59 15.83
N LEU A 78 4.50 -15.01 14.64
CA LEU A 78 5.51 -14.20 13.96
C LEU A 78 5.85 -12.92 14.73
N ILE A 79 4.86 -12.20 15.23
CA ILE A 79 5.06 -10.97 16.02
C ILE A 79 5.86 -11.30 17.28
N ASP A 80 5.49 -12.35 18.02
CA ASP A 80 6.16 -12.76 19.24
C ASP A 80 7.60 -13.22 18.97
N LYS A 81 7.83 -13.97 17.89
CA LYS A 81 9.17 -14.35 17.43
C LYS A 81 10.03 -13.11 17.14
N LEU A 82 9.50 -12.16 16.38
CA LEU A 82 10.23 -10.95 16.00
C LEU A 82 10.54 -10.07 17.21
N LYS A 83 9.57 -9.90 18.11
CA LYS A 83 9.74 -9.15 19.36
C LYS A 83 10.80 -9.78 20.26
N SER A 84 10.81 -11.11 20.38
CA SER A 84 11.83 -11.86 21.12
C SER A 84 13.24 -11.69 20.54
N ASN A 85 13.33 -11.42 19.23
CA ASN A 85 14.58 -11.09 18.53
C ASN A 85 14.92 -9.59 18.56
N GLY A 86 14.21 -8.78 19.36
CA GLY A 86 14.43 -7.34 19.50
C GLY A 86 13.81 -6.48 18.40
N ILE A 87 13.05 -7.06 17.47
CA ILE A 87 12.39 -6.34 16.38
C ILE A 87 11.01 -5.87 16.86
N GLY A 88 10.92 -4.58 17.21
CA GLY A 88 9.74 -3.97 17.84
C GLY A 88 9.03 -2.89 17.01
N ASN A 89 9.26 -2.80 15.70
CA ASN A 89 8.66 -1.79 14.80
C ASN A 89 7.27 -2.17 14.26
N ILE A 90 6.60 -3.15 14.87
CA ILE A 90 5.32 -3.69 14.40
C ILE A 90 4.19 -3.17 15.28
N THR A 91 3.18 -2.58 14.64
CA THR A 91 1.89 -2.30 15.26
C THR A 91 0.86 -3.35 14.80
N PRO A 92 0.38 -4.23 15.70
CA PRO A 92 -0.71 -5.15 15.38
C PRO A 92 -1.94 -4.37 14.91
N THR A 93 -2.47 -4.73 13.75
CA THR A 93 -3.54 -3.97 13.09
C THR A 93 -4.73 -4.88 12.80
N TYR A 94 -5.92 -4.44 13.19
CA TYR A 94 -7.15 -5.23 13.07
C TYR A 94 -8.08 -4.66 12.02
N ILE A 95 -8.47 -5.47 11.04
CA ILE A 95 -9.55 -5.12 10.12
C ILE A 95 -10.90 -5.35 10.82
N ILE A 96 -11.79 -4.37 10.77
CA ILE A 96 -13.17 -4.47 11.24
C ILE A 96 -14.08 -4.18 10.04
N SER A 97 -14.66 -5.25 9.50
CA SER A 97 -15.57 -5.19 8.34
C SER A 97 -16.97 -5.74 8.66
N LYS A 98 -17.11 -6.50 9.75
CA LYS A 98 -18.37 -7.06 10.26
C LYS A 98 -18.31 -7.25 11.77
N ASP A 99 -19.46 -7.48 12.39
CA ASP A 99 -19.57 -7.62 13.85
C ASP A 99 -18.73 -8.78 14.42
N THR A 100 -18.55 -9.86 13.65
CA THR A 100 -17.67 -10.97 14.08
C THR A 100 -16.20 -10.57 14.18
N ASP A 101 -15.74 -9.62 13.35
CA ASP A 101 -14.36 -9.11 13.44
C ASP A 101 -14.20 -8.26 14.71
N PHE A 102 -15.20 -7.45 15.07
CA PHE A 102 -15.20 -6.69 16.31
C PHE A 102 -15.14 -7.59 17.55
N ILE A 103 -15.93 -8.66 17.58
CA ILE A 103 -15.92 -9.64 18.68
C ILE A 103 -14.53 -10.28 18.82
N ASN A 104 -13.92 -10.69 17.70
CA ASN A 104 -12.58 -11.27 17.69
C ASN A 104 -11.52 -10.25 18.11
N PHE A 105 -11.58 -9.02 17.61
CA PHE A 105 -10.73 -7.90 18.01
C PHE A 105 -10.75 -7.69 19.51
N LYS A 106 -11.93 -7.55 20.12
CA LYS A 106 -12.11 -7.32 21.56
C LYS A 106 -11.46 -8.43 22.40
N LYS A 107 -11.57 -9.69 21.95
CA LYS A 107 -10.90 -10.82 22.61
C LYS A 107 -9.38 -10.73 22.43
N SER A 108 -8.92 -10.57 21.20
CA SER A 108 -7.49 -10.58 20.85
C SER A 108 -6.70 -9.46 21.52
N ILE A 109 -7.20 -8.23 21.57
CA ILE A 109 -6.44 -7.13 22.19
C ILE A 109 -6.14 -7.36 23.68
N LYS A 110 -7.04 -8.04 24.39
CA LYS A 110 -6.85 -8.44 25.78
C LYS A 110 -5.90 -9.62 25.89
N THR A 111 -6.11 -10.65 25.07
CA THR A 111 -5.28 -11.87 25.06
C THR A 111 -3.80 -11.56 24.83
N TYR A 112 -3.49 -10.62 23.93
CA TYR A 112 -2.11 -10.26 23.58
C TYR A 112 -1.62 -8.96 24.25
N GLY A 113 -2.43 -8.36 25.13
CA GLY A 113 -2.05 -7.12 25.84
C GLY A 113 -1.86 -5.89 24.92
N HIS A 114 -2.45 -5.91 23.73
CA HIS A 114 -2.36 -4.82 22.74
C HIS A 114 -3.06 -3.54 23.21
N GLU A 115 -4.06 -3.67 24.09
CA GLU A 115 -4.73 -2.52 24.70
C GLU A 115 -3.77 -1.57 25.44
N ASN A 116 -2.63 -2.09 25.92
CA ASN A 116 -1.58 -1.31 26.59
C ASN A 116 -0.38 -1.07 25.65
N THR A 117 0.04 -2.11 24.91
CA THR A 117 1.28 -2.06 24.12
C THR A 117 1.15 -1.31 22.80
N GLY A 118 -0.07 -1.10 22.29
CA GLY A 118 -0.32 -0.38 21.05
C GLY A 118 -0.98 -1.25 19.99
N TYR A 119 -2.01 -0.72 19.31
CA TYR A 119 -2.63 -1.36 18.15
C TYR A 119 -3.23 -0.35 17.17
N SER A 120 -3.55 -0.80 15.97
CA SER A 120 -4.33 -0.02 15.00
C SER A 120 -5.59 -0.76 14.57
N ILE A 121 -6.56 -0.04 14.03
CA ILE A 121 -7.75 -0.61 13.39
C ILE A 121 -7.93 -0.06 11.98
N ILE A 122 -8.42 -0.91 11.07
CA ILE A 122 -8.88 -0.52 9.74
C ILE A 122 -10.37 -0.82 9.67
N ARG A 123 -11.19 0.22 9.53
CA ARG A 123 -12.65 0.13 9.54
C ARG A 123 -13.15 0.18 8.11
N LEU A 124 -13.45 -0.98 7.56
CA LEU A 124 -13.95 -1.11 6.18
C LEU A 124 -15.45 -0.90 6.07
N ASN A 125 -16.20 -1.17 7.14
CA ASN A 125 -17.65 -0.99 7.20
C ASN A 125 -18.08 -0.53 8.60
N PRO A 126 -19.29 0.06 8.74
CA PRO A 126 -19.93 0.24 10.04
C PRO A 126 -20.15 -1.11 10.76
N THR A 127 -20.17 -1.05 12.10
CA THR A 127 -20.50 -2.19 12.97
C THR A 127 -21.64 -1.79 13.89
N SER A 128 -22.50 -2.75 14.25
CA SER A 128 -23.58 -2.57 15.23
C SER A 128 -23.03 -2.17 16.60
N ASN A 129 -21.77 -2.51 16.89
CA ASN A 129 -21.10 -2.26 18.17
C ASN A 129 -20.30 -0.94 18.20
N SER A 130 -20.76 0.08 17.46
CA SER A 130 -19.98 1.31 17.23
C SER A 130 -19.65 2.10 18.51
N GLU A 131 -20.55 2.12 19.50
CA GLU A 131 -20.36 2.81 20.78
C GLU A 131 -19.35 2.07 21.67
N GLU A 132 -19.45 0.74 21.73
CA GLU A 132 -18.50 -0.07 22.48
C GLU A 132 -17.09 0.02 21.88
N LEU A 133 -16.96 -0.05 20.54
CA LEU A 133 -15.69 0.15 19.86
C LEU A 133 -15.10 1.53 20.20
N LYS A 134 -15.92 2.57 20.20
CA LYS A 134 -15.49 3.92 20.58
C LYS A 134 -14.98 3.98 22.02
N ASN A 135 -15.69 3.36 22.96
CA ASN A 135 -15.27 3.31 24.36
C ASN A 135 -13.93 2.60 24.51
N ILE A 136 -13.75 1.43 23.88
CA ILE A 136 -12.47 0.70 23.88
C ILE A 136 -11.35 1.57 23.31
N VAL A 137 -11.56 2.17 22.14
CA VAL A 137 -10.53 2.97 21.46
C VAL A 137 -10.14 4.20 22.28
N ASN A 138 -11.09 4.86 22.94
CA ASN A 138 -10.81 6.04 23.78
C ASN A 138 -10.16 5.69 25.13
N SER A 139 -10.22 4.42 25.57
CA SER A 139 -9.66 3.98 26.86
C SER A 139 -8.38 3.15 26.73
N THR A 140 -7.84 2.98 25.53
CA THR A 140 -6.69 2.09 25.25
C THR A 140 -5.68 2.74 24.30
N ASN A 141 -4.51 2.12 24.14
CA ASN A 141 -3.40 2.65 23.35
C ASN A 141 -3.58 2.41 21.84
N ILE A 142 -4.46 3.18 21.21
CA ILE A 142 -4.59 3.17 19.75
C ILE A 142 -3.49 4.02 19.08
N ILE A 143 -2.88 3.46 18.04
CA ILE A 143 -1.89 4.13 17.19
C ILE A 143 -2.57 4.77 15.98
N TYR A 144 -3.35 4.00 15.22
CA TYR A 144 -4.14 4.51 14.09
C TYR A 144 -5.56 3.94 14.07
N ASN A 145 -6.54 4.80 13.82
CA ASN A 145 -7.91 4.47 13.44
C ASN A 145 -8.10 4.85 11.97
N ILE A 146 -7.94 3.87 11.10
CA ILE A 146 -7.96 4.03 9.65
C ILE A 146 -9.37 3.73 9.16
N ILE A 147 -10.00 4.67 8.46
CA ILE A 147 -11.40 4.56 8.05
C ILE A 147 -11.49 4.52 6.52
N GLN A 148 -12.23 3.56 5.97
CA GLN A 148 -12.51 3.55 4.53
C GLN A 148 -13.26 4.83 4.12
N VAL A 149 -12.82 5.48 3.05
CA VAL A 149 -13.28 6.83 2.63
C VAL A 149 -14.80 6.93 2.54
N ASN A 150 -15.47 5.89 2.03
CA ASN A 150 -16.92 5.80 1.87
C ASN A 150 -17.70 5.86 3.20
N HIS A 151 -17.03 5.71 4.34
CA HIS A 151 -17.63 5.72 5.67
C HIS A 151 -17.03 6.80 6.59
N ILE A 152 -16.18 7.69 6.09
CA ILE A 152 -15.49 8.72 6.89
C ILE A 152 -16.47 9.53 7.75
N PHE A 153 -17.54 10.06 7.16
CA PHE A 153 -18.45 10.97 7.87
C PHE A 153 -19.15 10.29 9.04
N SER A 154 -19.54 9.03 8.91
CA SER A 154 -20.22 8.28 9.97
C SER A 154 -19.23 7.78 11.02
N LEU A 155 -18.02 7.37 10.62
CA LEU A 155 -17.12 6.62 11.48
C LEU A 155 -16.08 7.46 12.23
N ARG A 156 -15.79 8.70 11.80
CA ARG A 156 -14.78 9.55 12.46
C ARG A 156 -15.23 10.20 13.77
N ARG A 157 -16.53 10.36 13.99
CA ARG A 157 -17.07 11.15 15.13
C ARG A 157 -16.77 10.49 16.47
N GLY A 158 -16.17 11.26 17.40
CA GLY A 158 -15.88 10.82 18.77
C GLY A 158 -14.63 9.96 18.92
N TYR A 159 -13.72 10.03 17.94
CA TYR A 159 -12.38 9.45 17.99
C TYR A 159 -11.32 10.57 18.01
N PRO A 160 -10.13 10.34 18.57
CA PRO A 160 -9.08 11.35 18.62
C PRO A 160 -8.55 11.69 17.22
N SER A 161 -8.48 12.99 16.88
CA SER A 161 -8.06 13.45 15.55
C SER A 161 -6.61 13.12 15.22
N ASP A 162 -5.72 13.11 16.21
CA ASP A 162 -4.31 12.73 16.08
C ASP A 162 -4.11 11.23 15.84
N LYS A 163 -5.17 10.42 15.91
CA LYS A 163 -5.17 8.98 15.61
C LYS A 163 -5.92 8.65 14.31
N LEU A 164 -6.65 9.60 13.74
CA LEU A 164 -7.49 9.36 12.57
C LEU A 164 -6.65 9.33 11.29
N ALA A 165 -6.87 8.29 10.50
CA ALA A 165 -6.44 8.24 9.12
C ALA A 165 -7.57 7.69 8.25
N PHE A 166 -7.43 7.80 6.93
CA PHE A 166 -8.37 7.19 6.00
C PHE A 166 -7.68 6.32 4.97
N LEU A 167 -8.46 5.41 4.38
CA LEU A 167 -8.06 4.51 3.31
C LEU A 167 -8.94 4.79 2.08
N ASN A 168 -8.30 5.05 0.95
CA ASN A 168 -8.94 5.30 -0.32
C ASN A 168 -8.42 4.29 -1.37
N ASP A 169 -9.22 4.02 -2.40
CA ASP A 169 -8.76 3.27 -3.57
C ASP A 169 -8.92 4.13 -4.82
N PRO A 170 -7.97 5.05 -5.07
CA PRO A 170 -8.02 5.92 -6.23
C PRO A 170 -7.68 5.21 -7.55
N PHE A 171 -7.07 4.03 -7.50
CA PHE A 171 -6.58 3.35 -8.69
C PHE A 171 -7.74 2.70 -9.46
N ILE A 172 -8.05 3.24 -10.64
CA ILE A 172 -9.07 2.69 -11.53
C ILE A 172 -8.48 1.49 -12.27
N LYS A 173 -8.74 0.30 -11.73
CA LYS A 173 -8.25 -0.94 -12.29
C LYS A 173 -9.09 -1.41 -13.47
N GLN A 174 -8.45 -1.66 -14.61
CA GLN A 174 -9.11 -2.23 -15.78
C GLN A 174 -9.11 -3.75 -15.75
N LYS A 175 -10.12 -4.37 -16.39
CA LYS A 175 -10.21 -5.84 -16.49
C LYS A 175 -9.11 -6.41 -17.37
N LYS A 176 -8.74 -5.70 -18.44
CA LYS A 176 -7.62 -6.04 -19.32
C LYS A 176 -6.68 -4.86 -19.43
N ASN A 177 -5.37 -5.14 -19.49
CA ASN A 177 -4.35 -4.12 -19.68
C ASN A 177 -4.60 -3.25 -20.93
N GLY A 178 -5.07 -3.85 -22.03
CA GLY A 178 -5.37 -3.13 -23.27
C GLY A 178 -6.49 -2.09 -23.16
N ASP A 179 -7.33 -2.15 -22.13
CA ASP A 179 -8.44 -1.21 -21.93
C ASP A 179 -7.93 0.16 -21.42
N TYR A 180 -6.69 0.24 -20.91
CA TYR A 180 -6.07 1.52 -20.52
C TYR A 180 -5.81 2.48 -21.69
N LYS A 181 -5.96 2.04 -22.95
CA LYS A 181 -5.86 2.90 -24.14
C LYS A 181 -6.82 4.10 -24.10
N ASP A 182 -7.98 3.93 -23.46
CA ASP A 182 -9.03 4.96 -23.38
C ASP A 182 -8.86 5.82 -22.10
N PHE A 183 -7.87 5.48 -21.27
CA PHE A 183 -7.63 6.02 -19.92
C PHE A 183 -6.13 6.22 -19.67
N GLU A 184 -5.42 6.80 -20.65
CA GLU A 184 -3.95 6.94 -20.56
C GLU A 184 -3.51 7.85 -19.41
N ASP A 185 -4.34 8.81 -18.99
CA ASP A 185 -3.99 9.82 -18.00
C ASP A 185 -5.21 10.17 -17.13
N GLU A 186 -5.17 9.75 -15.86
CA GLU A 186 -6.31 9.83 -14.95
C GLU A 186 -5.95 10.62 -13.67
N PHE A 187 -6.97 11.22 -13.04
CA PHE A 187 -6.82 11.72 -11.68
C PHE A 187 -6.56 10.54 -10.73
N PHE A 188 -5.60 10.68 -9.83
CA PHE A 188 -5.33 9.68 -8.79
C PHE A 188 -5.80 10.21 -7.44
N SER A 189 -5.16 11.25 -6.88
CA SER A 189 -5.52 11.74 -5.55
C SER A 189 -5.02 13.16 -5.31
N ASN A 190 -5.68 13.89 -4.43
CA ASN A 190 -5.20 15.14 -3.83
C ASN A 190 -5.14 15.07 -2.30
N ASP A 191 -5.21 13.86 -1.74
CA ASP A 191 -5.32 13.60 -0.31
C ASP A 191 -4.15 14.20 0.47
N TYR A 192 -2.94 14.18 -0.10
CA TYR A 192 -1.74 14.74 0.52
C TYR A 192 -1.85 16.26 0.80
N LEU A 193 -2.64 16.99 -0.01
CA LEU A 193 -2.87 18.43 0.16
C LEU A 193 -3.83 18.72 1.32
N HIS A 194 -4.81 17.85 1.55
CA HIS A 194 -6.01 18.20 2.33
C HIS A 194 -6.15 17.42 3.65
N TYR A 195 -5.50 16.27 3.80
CA TYR A 195 -5.75 15.38 4.95
C TYR A 195 -5.57 16.09 6.32
N LYS A 196 -4.56 16.96 6.46
CA LYS A 196 -4.32 17.72 7.71
C LYS A 196 -5.45 18.72 7.97
N SER A 197 -5.86 19.51 6.97
CA SER A 197 -6.94 20.49 7.11
C SER A 197 -8.29 19.85 7.36
N GLU A 198 -8.46 18.59 6.96
CA GLU A 198 -9.67 17.79 7.21
C GLU A 198 -9.65 17.06 8.56
N GLY A 199 -8.62 17.29 9.38
CA GLY A 199 -8.51 16.77 10.74
C GLY A 199 -8.01 15.33 10.83
N PHE A 200 -7.32 14.83 9.79
CA PHE A 200 -6.64 13.54 9.81
C PHE A 200 -5.15 13.67 10.11
N TYR A 201 -4.62 12.71 10.84
CA TYR A 201 -3.19 12.56 11.08
C TYR A 201 -2.46 11.88 9.91
N GLY A 202 -3.16 11.04 9.14
CA GLY A 202 -2.61 10.42 7.95
C GLY A 202 -3.65 9.94 6.95
N PHE A 203 -3.18 9.39 5.84
CA PHE A 203 -3.99 8.81 4.79
C PHE A 203 -3.29 7.57 4.21
N SER A 204 -4.04 6.77 3.50
CA SER A 204 -3.63 5.46 2.98
C SER A 204 -4.31 5.23 1.64
N ASP A 205 -3.62 4.53 0.76
CA ASP A 205 -4.18 4.02 -0.49
C ASP A 205 -3.62 2.63 -0.79
N TYR A 206 -4.19 1.99 -1.82
CA TYR A 206 -3.73 0.71 -2.36
C TYR A 206 -2.69 0.88 -3.48
N LEU A 207 -1.95 2.00 -3.48
CA LEU A 207 -0.91 2.35 -4.44
C LEU A 207 -1.44 2.26 -5.89
N THR A 208 -0.56 1.99 -6.85
CA THR A 208 -0.91 1.71 -8.25
C THR A 208 -1.33 0.24 -8.48
N ILE A 209 -1.97 -0.39 -7.48
CA ILE A 209 -2.35 -1.83 -7.51
C ILE A 209 -3.86 -2.01 -7.41
N GLY A 210 -4.49 -1.24 -6.51
CA GLY A 210 -5.92 -1.30 -6.23
C GLY A 210 -6.31 -2.24 -5.08
N ALA A 211 -7.51 -2.00 -4.53
CA ALA A 211 -8.06 -2.75 -3.41
C ALA A 211 -8.47 -4.17 -3.79
N GLU A 212 -8.61 -4.52 -5.06
CA GLU A 212 -9.03 -5.87 -5.45
C GLU A 212 -7.89 -6.90 -5.28
N PHE A 213 -8.11 -7.95 -4.48
CA PHE A 213 -7.20 -9.08 -4.39
C PHE A 213 -7.47 -10.10 -5.51
N ILE A 214 -6.54 -10.19 -6.47
CA ILE A 214 -6.54 -11.25 -7.49
C ILE A 214 -5.43 -12.25 -7.18
N GLU A 215 -5.76 -13.53 -7.16
CA GLU A 215 -4.79 -14.61 -7.05
C GLU A 215 -4.45 -15.17 -8.43
N GLY A 216 -3.15 -15.33 -8.70
CA GLY A 216 -2.68 -15.70 -10.03
C GLY A 216 -2.84 -14.59 -11.08
N GLY A 217 -2.76 -14.98 -12.33
CA GLY A 217 -2.86 -14.11 -13.49
C GLY A 217 -2.28 -14.81 -14.72
N MET A 218 -2.95 -14.69 -15.86
CA MET A 218 -2.39 -15.14 -17.13
C MET A 218 -1.38 -14.10 -17.64
N LEU A 219 -0.45 -14.54 -18.50
CA LEU A 219 0.44 -13.60 -19.20
C LEU A 219 -0.45 -12.62 -19.99
N PRO A 220 -0.32 -11.30 -19.77
CA PRO A 220 -1.20 -10.34 -20.41
C PRO A 220 -0.81 -10.17 -21.88
N TYR A 221 -1.79 -9.80 -22.71
CA TYR A 221 -1.52 -9.49 -24.11
C TYR A 221 -0.80 -8.16 -24.27
N ALA A 222 -1.01 -7.25 -23.31
CA ALA A 222 -0.41 -5.93 -23.27
C ALA A 222 0.39 -5.73 -21.98
N VAL A 223 1.52 -5.04 -22.08
CA VAL A 223 2.29 -4.55 -20.94
C VAL A 223 1.85 -3.11 -20.66
N VAL A 224 1.60 -2.80 -19.40
CA VAL A 224 1.31 -1.44 -18.95
C VAL A 224 2.25 -1.08 -17.82
N ILE A 225 2.88 0.08 -17.91
CA ILE A 225 3.61 0.69 -16.79
C ILE A 225 2.75 1.80 -16.21
N HIS A 226 2.48 1.73 -14.92
CA HIS A 226 1.74 2.76 -14.20
C HIS A 226 2.71 3.70 -13.50
N LEU A 227 2.59 5.00 -13.73
CA LEU A 227 3.43 6.01 -13.08
C LEU A 227 2.55 7.13 -12.53
N THR A 228 2.65 7.40 -11.24
CA THR A 228 2.01 8.57 -10.65
C THR A 228 2.87 9.81 -10.86
N TYR A 229 2.29 10.99 -10.89
CA TYR A 229 3.03 12.24 -10.98
C TYR A 229 2.21 13.39 -10.42
N VAL A 230 2.87 14.49 -10.04
CA VAL A 230 2.18 15.70 -9.59
C VAL A 230 1.89 16.59 -10.79
N ASP A 231 0.62 16.89 -11.02
CA ASP A 231 0.21 17.87 -12.02
C ASP A 231 0.76 19.26 -11.66
N LYS A 232 1.39 19.93 -12.63
CA LYS A 232 2.05 21.21 -12.38
C LYS A 232 1.05 22.32 -12.04
N ASN A 233 -0.16 22.26 -12.59
CA ASN A 233 -1.18 23.29 -12.49
C ASN A 233 -2.03 23.09 -11.23
N THR A 234 -2.58 21.89 -11.05
CA THR A 234 -3.53 21.62 -9.95
C THR A 234 -2.85 21.13 -8.68
N LYS A 235 -1.61 20.61 -8.78
CA LYS A 235 -0.91 19.88 -7.72
C LYS A 235 -1.55 18.55 -7.35
N ASP A 236 -2.57 18.11 -8.07
CA ASP A 236 -3.13 16.79 -7.88
C ASP A 236 -2.09 15.73 -8.27
N ILE A 237 -2.13 14.58 -7.60
CA ILE A 237 -1.48 13.39 -8.09
C ILE A 237 -2.36 12.83 -9.20
N ARG A 238 -1.75 12.66 -10.37
CA ARG A 238 -2.31 11.97 -11.53
C ARG A 238 -1.59 10.65 -11.73
N ILE A 239 -2.18 9.75 -12.50
CA ILE A 239 -1.58 8.48 -12.89
C ILE A 239 -1.61 8.36 -14.41
N LYS A 240 -0.45 8.04 -14.99
CA LYS A 240 -0.29 7.77 -16.42
C LYS A 240 -0.07 6.29 -16.66
N HIS A 241 -0.74 5.76 -17.69
CA HIS A 241 -0.75 4.36 -18.09
C HIS A 241 -0.02 4.20 -19.42
N PHE A 242 1.23 3.76 -19.38
CA PHE A 242 2.03 3.54 -20.59
C PHE A 242 1.76 2.14 -21.14
N LEU A 243 0.84 2.06 -22.08
CA LEU A 243 0.43 0.82 -22.75
C LEU A 243 1.37 0.48 -23.92
N SER A 244 1.77 -0.79 -24.04
CA SER A 244 2.48 -1.30 -25.22
C SER A 244 1.63 -1.22 -26.50
N ASP A 245 2.24 -1.28 -27.68
CA ASP A 245 1.55 -1.13 -28.96
C ASP A 245 1.11 -2.50 -29.54
N SER A 246 1.95 -3.52 -29.43
CA SER A 246 1.78 -4.81 -30.13
C SER A 246 0.87 -5.83 -29.42
N ASN A 247 -0.32 -5.43 -28.99
CA ASN A 247 -1.16 -6.16 -28.01
C ASN A 247 -2.05 -7.32 -28.54
N TYR A 248 -1.65 -8.01 -29.60
CA TYR A 248 -2.51 -9.01 -30.27
C TYR A 248 -2.47 -10.40 -29.63
N ASP A 249 -1.37 -10.75 -28.98
CA ASP A 249 -1.12 -12.05 -28.35
C ASP A 249 -0.26 -11.91 -27.08
N THR A 250 0.22 -13.01 -26.49
CA THR A 250 1.10 -13.01 -25.31
C THR A 250 2.60 -13.08 -25.65
N SER A 251 2.96 -13.11 -26.94
CA SER A 251 4.35 -13.23 -27.36
C SER A 251 5.14 -11.95 -27.10
N ASP A 252 6.46 -12.04 -27.13
CA ASP A 252 7.39 -10.91 -27.02
C ASP A 252 7.08 -9.90 -25.90
N THR A 253 6.96 -10.41 -24.66
CA THR A 253 6.74 -9.55 -23.49
C THR A 253 7.87 -8.53 -23.30
N GLY A 254 9.09 -8.85 -23.73
CA GLY A 254 10.24 -7.94 -23.67
C GLY A 254 10.10 -6.76 -24.62
N GLY A 255 9.73 -6.99 -25.88
CA GLY A 255 9.45 -5.94 -26.87
C GLY A 255 8.29 -5.05 -26.43
N LYS A 256 7.17 -5.63 -25.98
CA LYS A 256 6.03 -4.89 -25.42
C LYS A 256 6.42 -4.02 -24.22
N PHE A 257 7.26 -4.55 -23.34
CA PHE A 257 7.80 -3.73 -22.25
C PHE A 257 8.62 -2.55 -22.77
N TYR A 258 9.46 -2.75 -23.79
CA TYR A 258 10.25 -1.67 -24.36
C TYR A 258 9.38 -0.58 -25.02
N GLU A 259 8.32 -0.96 -25.74
CA GLU A 259 7.33 -0.02 -26.30
C GLU A 259 6.71 0.86 -25.20
N ALA A 260 6.25 0.25 -24.11
CA ALA A 260 5.70 0.98 -22.96
C ALA A 260 6.77 1.83 -22.24
N LEU A 261 7.98 1.31 -22.12
CA LEU A 261 9.10 1.97 -21.45
C LEU A 261 9.56 3.21 -22.23
N GLU A 262 9.61 3.15 -23.56
CA GLU A 262 9.97 4.29 -24.41
C GLU A 262 9.01 5.46 -24.18
N LYS A 263 7.70 5.18 -24.16
CA LYS A 263 6.66 6.18 -23.85
C LYS A 263 6.86 6.79 -22.46
N LEU A 264 7.17 5.97 -21.46
CA LEU A 264 7.47 6.43 -20.11
C LEU A 264 8.70 7.35 -20.08
N ILE A 265 9.81 6.95 -20.71
CA ILE A 265 11.05 7.74 -20.70
C ILE A 265 10.85 9.06 -21.44
N HIS A 266 10.14 9.05 -22.57
CA HIS A 266 9.77 10.26 -23.28
C HIS A 266 8.97 11.21 -22.36
N PHE A 267 7.92 10.71 -21.71
CA PHE A 267 7.10 11.51 -20.78
C PHE A 267 7.92 12.06 -19.61
N VAL A 268 8.74 11.23 -18.96
CA VAL A 268 9.58 11.65 -17.83
C VAL A 268 10.51 12.78 -18.21
N ASN A 269 11.10 12.72 -19.40
CA ASN A 269 12.05 13.74 -19.88
C ASN A 269 11.33 15.03 -20.30
N THR A 270 10.22 14.92 -21.02
CA THR A 270 9.45 16.07 -21.52
C THR A 270 8.75 16.81 -20.38
N GLU A 271 8.15 16.08 -19.44
CA GLU A 271 7.43 16.68 -18.32
C GLU A 271 8.31 16.98 -17.10
N HIS A 272 9.59 16.63 -17.13
CA HIS A 272 10.52 16.81 -16.02
C HIS A 272 9.99 16.18 -14.71
N ILE A 273 9.52 14.94 -14.81
CA ILE A 273 8.95 14.20 -13.69
C ILE A 273 10.00 14.01 -12.59
N TYR A 274 9.58 14.12 -11.32
CA TYR A 274 10.42 13.94 -10.15
C TYR A 274 11.23 12.64 -10.24
N ASN A 275 12.56 12.76 -10.24
CA ASN A 275 13.47 11.68 -10.62
C ASN A 275 13.72 10.70 -9.47
N THR A 276 12.75 9.81 -9.23
CA THR A 276 12.83 8.77 -8.19
C THR A 276 13.85 7.67 -8.53
N ILE A 277 14.23 6.85 -7.53
CA ILE A 277 15.07 5.66 -7.79
C ILE A 277 14.43 4.72 -8.81
N ALA A 278 13.10 4.57 -8.77
CA ALA A 278 12.40 3.73 -9.73
C ALA A 278 12.50 4.27 -11.17
N ILE A 279 12.43 5.59 -11.35
CA ILE A 279 12.65 6.22 -12.66
C ILE A 279 14.10 6.03 -13.13
N GLN A 280 15.09 6.10 -12.23
CA GLN A 280 16.48 5.81 -12.56
C GLN A 280 16.64 4.36 -13.05
N GLN A 281 16.01 3.39 -12.37
CA GLN A 281 16.01 1.99 -12.81
C GLN A 281 15.30 1.79 -14.17
N PHE A 282 14.18 2.49 -14.42
CA PHE A 282 13.55 2.48 -15.74
C PHE A 282 14.47 3.04 -16.84
N LYS A 283 15.18 4.15 -16.58
CA LYS A 283 16.17 4.73 -17.50
C LYS A 283 17.32 3.76 -17.79
N GLU A 284 17.77 3.02 -16.77
CA GLU A 284 18.80 1.99 -16.94
C GLU A 284 18.32 0.84 -17.83
N TYR A 285 17.11 0.34 -17.61
CA TYR A 285 16.54 -0.72 -18.44
C TYR A 285 16.35 -0.28 -19.89
N TYR A 286 15.97 0.98 -20.11
CA TYR A 286 15.85 1.57 -21.44
C TYR A 286 17.22 1.62 -22.12
N THR A 287 18.24 2.14 -21.44
CA THR A 287 19.60 2.28 -21.96
C THR A 287 20.26 0.93 -22.26
N LYS A 288 20.03 -0.06 -21.39
CA LYS A 288 20.62 -1.42 -21.52
C LYS A 288 19.82 -2.32 -22.47
N GLY A 289 18.58 -1.95 -22.84
CA GLY A 289 17.69 -2.80 -23.63
C GLY A 289 17.29 -4.10 -22.94
N THR A 290 17.18 -4.10 -21.59
CA THR A 290 16.94 -5.31 -20.81
C THR A 290 15.53 -5.35 -20.23
N PHE A 291 14.87 -6.51 -20.33
CA PHE A 291 13.57 -6.77 -19.70
C PHE A 291 13.74 -7.41 -18.31
N PRO A 292 13.30 -6.75 -17.22
CA PRO A 292 13.50 -7.27 -15.87
C PRO A 292 12.40 -8.23 -15.39
N GLY A 293 11.37 -8.48 -16.21
CA GLY A 293 10.19 -9.23 -15.83
C GLY A 293 9.05 -8.36 -15.30
N LEU A 294 7.80 -8.79 -15.53
CA LEU A 294 6.58 -8.03 -15.20
C LEU A 294 6.46 -7.68 -13.71
N GLY A 295 6.91 -8.57 -12.84
CA GLY A 295 6.89 -8.33 -11.41
C GLY A 295 7.79 -7.17 -10.98
N VAL A 296 8.92 -6.98 -11.66
CA VAL A 296 9.82 -5.86 -11.39
C VAL A 296 9.20 -4.54 -11.85
N ILE A 297 8.43 -4.52 -12.94
CA ILE A 297 7.66 -3.33 -13.36
C ILE A 297 6.71 -2.90 -12.23
N LYS A 298 5.90 -3.84 -11.72
CA LYS A 298 4.99 -3.58 -10.60
C LYS A 298 5.75 -3.06 -9.37
N LYS A 299 6.87 -3.71 -9.03
CA LYS A 299 7.74 -3.29 -7.94
C LYS A 299 8.16 -1.82 -8.11
N LEU A 300 8.65 -1.44 -9.28
CA LEU A 300 9.10 -0.08 -9.56
C LEU A 300 7.97 0.97 -9.50
N SER A 301 6.76 0.64 -9.98
CA SER A 301 5.61 1.54 -9.84
C SER A 301 5.23 1.80 -8.38
N ILE A 302 5.27 0.76 -7.53
CA ILE A 302 5.07 0.89 -6.08
C ILE A 302 6.16 1.76 -5.45
N MET A 303 7.42 1.49 -5.81
CA MET A 303 8.56 2.23 -5.28
C MET A 303 8.48 3.71 -5.64
N HIS A 304 8.20 4.00 -6.91
CA HIS A 304 8.00 5.36 -7.40
C HIS A 304 6.91 6.08 -6.62
N HIS A 305 5.75 5.45 -6.45
CA HIS A 305 4.63 6.08 -5.77
C HIS A 305 4.93 6.42 -4.31
N ILE A 306 5.51 5.48 -3.55
CA ILE A 306 5.88 5.73 -2.14
C ILE A 306 6.92 6.86 -2.03
N GLU A 307 7.93 6.87 -2.90
CA GLU A 307 8.96 7.90 -2.91
C GLU A 307 8.39 9.28 -3.31
N LEU A 308 7.46 9.32 -4.27
CA LEU A 308 6.74 10.53 -4.66
C LEU A 308 5.91 11.09 -3.51
N ILE A 309 5.11 10.26 -2.83
CA ILE A 309 4.29 10.75 -1.71
C ILE A 309 5.16 11.23 -0.56
N GLN A 310 6.27 10.53 -0.26
CA GLN A 310 7.18 10.97 0.80
C GLN A 310 7.78 12.35 0.51
N SER A 311 8.11 12.67 -0.75
CA SER A 311 8.69 13.96 -1.11
C SER A 311 7.71 15.13 -1.01
N LEU A 312 6.40 14.84 -0.96
CA LEU A 312 5.32 15.83 -0.83
C LEU A 312 4.87 16.09 0.62
N LEU A 313 5.25 15.21 1.55
CA LEU A 313 4.93 15.32 2.98
C LEU A 313 5.96 16.13 3.77
#